data_AF-A0A0M9DY85-F1
#
_entry.id   AF-A0A0M9DY85-F1
#
_cell.length_a   1.000
_cell.length_b   1.000
_cell.length_c   1.000
_cell.angle_alpha   90.00
_cell.angle_beta   90.00
_cell.angle_gamma   90.00
#
_symmetry.space_group_name_H-M   'P 1'
#
loop_
_entity.id
_entity.type
_entity.pdbx_description
1 polymer ?
#
loop_
_entity_poly.entity_id
_entity_poly.type
_entity_poly.pdbx_seq_one_letter_code
_entity_poly.pdbx_strand_id
1 'polypeptide(L)' 'MIRDKKQYIITKSQLHKFKKAIRAFDKKRTNVHPILLKAQKEAMLSQANDLQFQIEEYDRAKFKTESINNVSLEPILV' A
#
# COMPACT_ATOMS: atom_id res chain seq x y z
N MET A 1 9.81 -0.95 -2.13
CA MET A 1 9.40 -1.82 -3.25
C MET A 1 9.26 -3.23 -2.72
N ILE A 2 8.11 -3.87 -2.94
CA ILE A 2 7.77 -5.21 -2.42
C ILE A 2 8.31 -6.27 -3.37
N ARG A 3 9.01 -7.28 -2.84
CA ARG A 3 9.64 -8.32 -3.66
C ARG A 3 8.98 -9.69 -3.56
N ASP A 4 8.26 -9.94 -2.47
CA ASP A 4 7.68 -11.25 -2.17
C ASP A 4 6.33 -11.12 -1.45
N LYS A 5 5.66 -12.26 -1.31
CA LYS A 5 4.34 -12.35 -0.67
C LYS A 5 4.38 -12.00 0.83
N LYS A 6 5.48 -12.28 1.53
CA LYS A 6 5.63 -11.97 2.96
C LYS A 6 5.69 -10.45 3.16
N GLN A 7 6.51 -9.77 2.38
CA GLN A 7 6.60 -8.31 2.35
C GLN A 7 5.26 -7.69 1.99
N TYR A 8 4.55 -8.25 1.00
CA TYR A 8 3.22 -7.78 0.61
C TYR A 8 2.21 -7.79 1.78
N ILE A 9 2.15 -8.88 2.54
CA ILE A 9 1.27 -9.01 3.72
C ILE A 9 1.65 -7.98 4.79
N ILE A 10 2.96 -7.82 5.05
CA ILE A 10 3.46 -6.84 6.03
C ILE A 10 3.08 -5.42 5.62
N THR A 11 3.32 -5.05 4.35
CA THR A 11 3.00 -3.72 3.83
C THR A 11 1.51 -3.42 3.90
N LYS A 12 0.64 -4.38 3.58
CA LYS A 12 -0.82 -4.25 3.76
C LYS A 12 -1.21 -4.03 5.22
N SER A 13 -0.59 -4.77 6.15
CA SER A 13 -0.83 -4.59 7.58
C SER A 13 -0.40 -3.21 8.07
N GLN A 14 0.78 -2.74 7.64
CA GLN A 14 1.28 -1.40 7.97
C GLN A 14 0.36 -0.30 7.42
N LEU A 15 -0.07 -0.40 6.17
CA LEU A 15 -1.02 0.54 5.58
C LEU A 15 -2.33 0.58 6.36
N HIS A 16 -2.85 -0.58 6.78
CA HIS A 16 -4.05 -0.64 7.61
C HIS A 16 -3.86 0.09 8.96
N LYS A 17 -2.70 -0.08 9.61
CA LYS A 17 -2.37 0.62 10.86
C LYS A 17 -2.33 2.14 10.65
N PHE A 18 -1.70 2.63 9.58
CA PHE A 18 -1.71 4.06 9.25
C PHE A 18 -3.12 4.59 9.00
N LYS A 19 -3.93 3.89 8.18
CA LYS A 19 -5.33 4.27 7.93
C LYS A 19 -6.15 4.35 9.24
N LYS A 20 -5.94 3.41 10.17
CA LYS A 20 -6.57 3.43 11.50
C LYS A 20 -6.08 4.60 12.35
N ALA A 21 -4.77 4.86 12.37
CA ALA A 21 -4.19 5.96 13.12
C ALA A 21 -4.68 7.32 12.62
N ILE A 22 -4.75 7.54 11.29
CA ILE A 22 -5.27 8.77 10.68
C ILE A 22 -6.74 8.99 11.10
N ARG A 23 -7.58 7.95 11.05
CA ARG A 23 -8.99 8.03 11.48
C ARG A 23 -9.15 8.35 12.97
N ALA A 24 -8.24 7.86 13.80
CA ALA A 24 -8.24 8.15 15.24
C ALA A 24 -7.67 9.56 15.54
N PHE A 25 -6.77 10.06 14.68
CA PHE A 25 -6.12 11.35 14.84
C PHE A 25 -7.13 12.50 14.86
N ASP A 26 -8.10 12.46 13.95
CA ASP A 26 -9.15 13.49 13.84
C ASP A 26 -10.12 13.53 15.03
N LYS A 27 -10.13 12.49 15.86
CA LYS A 27 -11.03 12.37 17.02
C LYS A 27 -10.38 12.77 18.34
N LYS A 28 -9.06 12.98 18.37
CA LYS A 28 -8.34 13.33 19.60
C LYS A 28 -8.36 14.84 19.81
N ARG A 29 -8.87 15.28 20.97
CA ARG A 29 -8.56 16.62 21.49
C ARG A 29 -7.15 16.58 22.05
N THR A 30 -6.28 17.47 21.57
CA THR A 30 -4.89 17.56 22.01
C THR A 30 -4.57 19.01 22.35
N ASN A 31 -3.65 19.22 23.30
CA ASN A 31 -3.13 20.54 23.63
C ASN A 31 -1.92 20.93 22.75
N VAL A 32 -1.77 20.27 21.59
CA VAL A 32 -0.67 20.48 20.65
C VAL A 32 -1.04 21.60 19.68
N HIS A 33 -0.04 22.40 19.30
CA HIS A 33 -0.22 23.50 18.35
C HIS A 33 -0.80 23.00 17.00
N PRO A 34 -1.79 23.70 16.41
CA PRO A 34 -2.47 23.24 15.18
C PRO A 34 -1.55 22.92 14.00
N ILE A 35 -0.49 23.70 13.82
CA ILE A 35 0.50 23.48 12.74
C ILE A 35 1.23 22.14 12.91
N LEU A 36 1.59 21.78 14.15
CA LEU A 36 2.26 20.52 14.44
C LEU A 36 1.31 19.33 14.21
N LEU A 37 0.03 19.48 14.55
CA LEU A 37 -0.99 18.48 14.25
C LEU A 37 -1.16 18.26 12.75
N LYS A 38 -1.22 19.36 11.98
CA LYS A 38 -1.29 19.30 10.52
C LYS A 38 -0.07 18.57 9.94
N ALA A 39 1.14 18.96 10.33
CA ALA A 39 2.37 18.33 9.86
C ALA A 39 2.42 16.83 10.19
N GLN A 40 2.00 16.45 11.40
CA GLN A 40 1.94 15.05 11.80
C GLN A 40 0.95 14.24 10.95
N LYS A 41 -0.24 14.79 10.69
CA LYS A 41 -1.24 14.15 9.83
C LYS A 41 -0.74 14.02 8.39
N GLU A 42 -0.12 15.06 7.85
CA GLU A 42 0.46 15.07 6.50
C GLU A 42 1.57 14.03 6.36
N ALA A 43 2.46 13.91 7.35
CA ALA A 43 3.49 12.87 7.36
C ALA A 43 2.89 11.45 7.36
N MET A 44 1.86 11.22 8.19
CA MET A 44 1.14 9.93 8.21
C MET A 44 0.45 9.61 6.88
N LEU A 45 -0.14 10.62 6.23
CA LEU A 45 -0.76 10.48 4.91
C LEU A 45 0.27 10.18 3.82
N SER A 46 1.41 10.89 3.81
CA SER A 46 2.51 10.62 2.88
C SER A 46 2.98 9.18 3.00
N GLN A 47 3.23 8.71 4.23
CA GLN A 47 3.71 7.35 4.44
C GLN A 47 2.66 6.30 4.02
N ALA A 48 1.37 6.57 4.24
CA ALA A 48 0.29 5.69 3.79
C ALA A 48 0.22 5.63 2.25
N ASN A 49 0.41 6.75 1.56
CA ASN A 49 0.42 6.81 0.11
C ASN A 49 1.59 6.02 -0.48
N ASP A 50 2.78 6.12 0.11
CA ASP A 50 3.95 5.34 -0.34
C ASP A 50 3.72 3.83 -0.19
N LEU A 51 3.10 3.40 0.92
CA LEU A 51 2.77 1.99 1.13
C LEU A 51 1.70 1.51 0.14
N GLN A 52 0.69 2.35 -0.13
CA GLN A 52 -0.36 2.08 -1.10
C GLN A 52 0.22 1.93 -2.51
N PHE A 53 1.10 2.85 -2.93
CA PHE A 53 1.80 2.78 -4.21
C PHE A 53 2.62 1.50 -4.35
N GLN A 54 3.36 1.11 -3.31
CA GLN A 54 4.14 -0.12 -3.32
C GLN A 54 3.30 -1.39 -3.46
N ILE A 55 2.10 -1.41 -2.85
CA ILE A 55 1.14 -2.52 -3.00
C ILE A 55 0.63 -2.58 -4.43
N GLU A 56 0.25 -1.45 -5.00
CA GLU A 56 -0.27 -1.37 -6.37
C GLU A 56 0.77 -1.76 -7.42
N GLU A 57 2.03 -1.34 -7.25
CA GLU A 57 3.14 -1.75 -8.11
C GLU A 57 3.33 -3.28 -8.09
N TYR A 58 3.29 -3.88 -6.90
CA TYR A 58 3.39 -5.33 -6.75
C TYR A 58 2.20 -6.05 -7.41
N ASP A 59 0.99 -5.55 -7.20
CA ASP A 59 -0.22 -6.10 -7.79
C ASP A 59 -0.15 -6.04 -9.33
N ARG A 60 0.23 -4.89 -9.91
CA ARG A 60 0.45 -4.74 -11.35
C ARG A 60 1.47 -5.73 -11.90
N ALA A 61 2.61 -5.90 -11.23
CA ALA A 61 3.65 -6.84 -11.65
C ALA A 61 3.16 -8.30 -11.61
N LYS A 62 2.39 -8.68 -10.57
CA LYS A 62 1.81 -10.01 -10.43
C LYS A 62 0.78 -10.30 -11.53
N PHE A 63 -0.16 -9.38 -11.77
CA PHE A 63 -1.14 -9.52 -12.84
C PHE A 63 -0.50 -9.63 -14.22
N LYS A 64 0.50 -8.79 -14.53
CA LYS A 64 1.24 -8.88 -15.79
C LYS A 64 1.87 -10.26 -15.99
N THR A 65 2.46 -10.84 -14.94
CA THR A 65 3.08 -12.17 -15.00
C THR A 65 2.04 -13.27 -15.20
N GLU A 66 0.89 -13.19 -14.52
CA GLU A 66 -0.22 -14.14 -14.68
C GLU A 66 -0.84 -14.08 -16.08
N SER A 67 -0.99 -12.88 -16.66
CA SER A 67 -1.48 -12.71 -18.03
C SER A 67 -0.53 -13.28 -19.09
N ILE A 68 0.78 -13.18 -18.90
CA ILE A 68 1.76 -13.77 -19.83
C ILE A 68 1.69 -15.30 -19.79
N ASN A 69 1.58 -15.89 -18.60
CA ASN A 69 1.55 -17.35 -18.44
C ASN A 69 0.30 -18.01 -19.06
N ASN A 70 -0.81 -17.28 -19.13
CA ASN A 70 -2.06 -17.80 -19.70
C ASN A 70 -2.12 -17.73 -21.25
N VAL A 71 -1.16 -17.06 -21.91
CA VAL A 71 -1.13 -16.93 -23.38
C VAL A 71 -0.24 -17.98 -24.06
N SER A 72 0.54 -18.76 -23.30
CA SER A 72 1.52 -19.73 -23.84
C SER A 72 1.05 -21.19 -23.93
N LEU A 73 -0.26 -21.49 -23.87
CA LEU A 73 -0.77 -22.87 -23.89
C LEU A 73 -1.71 -23.20 -25.07
N GLU A 74 -1.38 -22.74 -26.27
CA GLU A 74 -1.92 -23.34 -27.49
C GLU A 74 -0.78 -24.09 -28.20
N PRO A 75 -0.63 -25.42 -28.03
CA PRO A 75 0.23 -26.18 -28.91
C PRO A 75 -0.37 -26.14 -30.31
N ILE A 76 0.39 -25.59 -31.26
CA ILE A 76 0.11 -25.73 -32.68
C ILE A 76 0.13 -27.25 -32.97
N LEU A 77 -1.04 -27.85 -33.10
CA LEU A 77 -1.18 -29.19 -33.65
C LEU A 77 -0.74 -29.14 -35.11
N VAL A 78 0.39 -29.79 -35.38
CA VAL A 78 0.95 -30.08 -36.71
C VAL A 78 0.00 -30.99 -37.48
#